data_AF-A0A1B8ECM0-F1
#
_entry.id   AF-A0A1B8ECM0-F1
#
_cell.length_a   1.000
_cell.length_b   1.000
_cell.length_c   1.000
_cell.angle_alpha   90.00
_cell.angle_beta   90.00
_cell.angle_gamma   90.00
#
_symmetry.space_group_name_H-M   'P 1'
#
loop_
_entity.id
_entity.type
_entity.pdbx_description
1 polymer ?
#
loop_
_entity_poly.entity_id
_entity_poly.type
_entity_poly.pdbx_seq_one_letter_code
_entity_poly.pdbx_strand_id
1 'polypeptide(L)'
;MPPAPDLVIPKQPKLVPVSLSIAATDDDRQQILASLVRESSNTGLHLDTNKFRQCPSLESKQIFRNDLLRSLRELWNDTITELAFIELVKELESQGCAVLAGLINVGSFQALIEEFSKTMHEGGSHAFLHSFMNLADHPNFLRDREYNHAFVHPLLVALMAYMMGGPVRVTDVRGKDTHPISVNAQDNMLHIDNTPFREEYKVLVGWEKGLPKGPTGQNFTYLPGTHKGNRHIRLDENGRPWSTENESIFVTDDTIDKVFALQKKVTGEGPTVVEVSHPEQPISAVFIAGSLVHHRYRTPSGSSRSCIIAAFHLSADNPGSLLPDSGKFTDTECLSDFVFGYQNASSMLRFKQLLLKEASQIKSKISEIFSPLSDATLVKGKHLTLSGEALRSWRETVVNAPSTTAIKLGRNNFLYDARNSISKEQLVNKLAAVMGYDKHGLLDLILYQDGHEEARKPARKLIWTMKQKDLARNLGTWLPAIVGYKFRIDDVVEPELLRYKANTVANLVREELDAKETSDNNPDTQRYIMLHAFDQLLVDLGESVTRCEKVETYIVTNLFLFWTINQVLPMLKWSARTEAILNAVVFLRAYIASVLMVEQIQT
;
A
#
# COMPACT_ATOMS: atom_id res chain seq x y z
N MET A 1 -41.90 55.26 -7.83
CA MET A 1 -42.08 54.00 -7.08
C MET A 1 -40.80 53.20 -7.21
N PRO A 2 -40.19 52.73 -6.12
CA PRO A 2 -39.05 51.82 -6.21
C PRO A 2 -39.53 50.42 -6.61
N PRO A 3 -38.68 49.58 -7.24
CA PRO A 3 -38.99 48.18 -7.49
C PRO A 3 -38.95 47.40 -6.17
N ALA A 4 -39.88 46.44 -6.03
CA ALA A 4 -39.95 45.55 -4.89
C ALA A 4 -38.70 44.66 -4.81
N PRO A 5 -38.22 44.30 -3.61
CA PRO A 5 -37.08 43.40 -3.46
C PRO A 5 -37.47 41.98 -3.86
N ASP A 6 -36.65 41.34 -4.69
CA ASP A 6 -36.73 39.91 -4.98
C ASP A 6 -36.50 39.12 -3.69
N LEU A 7 -37.60 38.60 -3.14
CA LEU A 7 -37.59 37.57 -2.11
C LEU A 7 -37.02 36.29 -2.72
N VAL A 8 -35.71 36.09 -2.58
CA VAL A 8 -35.09 34.78 -2.77
C VAL A 8 -35.58 33.89 -1.63
N ILE A 9 -36.68 33.18 -1.86
CA ILE A 9 -37.16 32.12 -0.97
C ILE A 9 -36.11 30.99 -1.02
N PRO A 10 -35.44 30.64 0.09
CA PRO A 10 -34.56 29.48 0.10
C PRO A 10 -35.40 28.24 -0.20
N LYS A 11 -35.06 27.49 -1.25
CA LYS A 11 -35.70 26.18 -1.51
C LYS A 11 -35.50 25.32 -0.26
N GLN A 12 -36.59 25.04 0.46
CA GLN A 12 -36.54 24.10 1.58
C GLN A 12 -35.94 22.77 1.10
N PRO A 13 -34.95 22.21 1.82
CA PRO A 13 -34.33 20.97 1.41
C PRO A 13 -35.39 19.86 1.39
N LYS A 14 -35.52 19.16 0.25
CA LYS A 14 -36.41 18.00 0.11
C LYS A 14 -35.96 16.91 1.07
N LEU A 15 -36.68 16.76 2.19
CA LEU A 15 -36.49 15.66 3.13
C LEU A 15 -36.95 14.34 2.50
N VAL A 16 -36.23 13.27 2.80
CA VAL A 16 -36.55 11.91 2.38
C VAL A 16 -36.67 10.99 3.60
N PRO A 17 -37.57 9.99 3.56
CA PRO A 17 -37.68 9.01 4.64
C PRO A 17 -36.44 8.11 4.68
N VAL A 18 -35.92 7.89 5.89
CA VAL A 18 -34.78 7.00 6.15
C VAL A 18 -34.96 6.30 7.49
N SER A 19 -34.36 5.12 7.65
CA SER A 19 -34.33 4.36 8.91
C SER A 19 -32.90 3.94 9.21
N LEU A 20 -32.07 4.84 9.74
CA LEU A 20 -30.65 4.56 10.04
C LEU A 20 -30.48 4.02 11.47
N SER A 21 -31.19 2.93 11.76
CA SER A 21 -31.17 2.22 13.03
C SER A 21 -31.67 0.78 12.83
N ILE A 22 -31.12 -0.17 13.58
CA ILE A 22 -31.62 -1.56 13.63
C ILE A 22 -32.20 -1.83 15.01
N ALA A 23 -33.32 -2.54 15.08
CA ALA A 23 -33.85 -3.04 16.34
C ALA A 23 -33.29 -4.45 16.58
N ALA A 24 -32.38 -4.58 17.53
CA ALA A 24 -31.76 -5.84 17.96
C ALA A 24 -31.46 -5.78 19.45
N THR A 25 -31.62 -6.90 20.16
CA THR A 25 -31.12 -7.01 21.55
C THR A 25 -29.59 -7.07 21.54
N ASP A 26 -28.96 -6.79 22.69
CA ASP A 26 -27.50 -6.89 22.79
C ASP A 26 -27.00 -8.33 22.58
N ASP A 27 -27.77 -9.32 23.05
CA ASP A 27 -27.47 -10.74 22.86
C ASP A 27 -27.54 -11.14 21.38
N ASP A 28 -28.63 -10.77 20.68
CA ASP A 28 -28.77 -11.03 19.24
C ASP A 28 -27.59 -10.40 18.48
N ARG A 29 -27.26 -9.15 18.81
CA ARG A 29 -26.17 -8.40 18.17
C ARG A 29 -24.83 -9.09 18.38
N GLN A 30 -24.49 -9.49 19.61
CA GLN A 30 -23.24 -10.18 19.88
C GLN A 30 -23.15 -11.51 19.14
N GLN A 31 -24.24 -12.29 19.12
CA GLN A 31 -24.30 -13.57 18.42
C GLN A 31 -24.10 -13.41 16.91
N ILE A 32 -24.76 -12.43 16.31
CA ILE A 32 -24.64 -12.16 14.87
C ILE A 32 -23.26 -11.65 14.53
N LEU A 33 -22.72 -10.67 15.27
CA LEU A 33 -21.39 -10.16 14.98
C LEU A 33 -20.30 -11.23 15.16
N ALA A 34 -20.48 -12.15 16.12
CA ALA A 34 -19.60 -13.30 16.30
C ALA A 34 -19.70 -14.32 15.16
N SER A 35 -20.86 -14.48 14.50
CA SER A 35 -21.00 -15.40 13.36
C SER A 35 -20.30 -14.90 12.10
N LEU A 36 -20.05 -13.59 12.00
CA LEU A 36 -19.36 -12.97 10.86
C LEU A 36 -17.85 -13.22 10.83
N VAL A 37 -17.26 -13.65 11.95
CA VAL A 37 -15.81 -13.73 12.10
C VAL A 37 -15.30 -15.15 12.27
N ARG A 38 -14.05 -15.37 11.87
CA ARG A 38 -13.30 -16.62 12.04
C ARG A 38 -12.21 -16.48 13.09
N GLU A 39 -11.70 -17.62 13.55
CA GLU A 39 -10.55 -17.65 14.45
C GLU A 39 -9.34 -16.98 13.82
N SER A 40 -8.60 -16.21 14.62
CA SER A 40 -7.47 -15.44 14.15
C SER A 40 -6.32 -16.33 13.68
N SER A 41 -5.65 -15.92 12.61
CA SER A 41 -4.46 -16.61 12.11
C SER A 41 -3.29 -16.48 13.10
N ASN A 42 -2.46 -17.53 13.16
CA ASN A 42 -1.25 -17.54 13.96
C ASN A 42 -0.13 -16.78 13.23
N THR A 43 -0.22 -15.46 13.19
CA THR A 43 0.74 -14.62 12.47
C THR A 43 2.13 -14.69 13.10
N GLY A 44 3.16 -14.84 12.27
CA GLY A 44 4.54 -14.96 12.69
C GLY A 44 5.52 -15.05 11.52
N LEU A 45 6.81 -15.12 11.84
CA LEU A 45 7.87 -15.29 10.86
C LEU A 45 8.64 -16.59 11.08
N HIS A 46 8.99 -17.23 9.97
CA HIS A 46 9.50 -18.59 9.90
C HIS A 46 10.69 -18.67 8.93
N LEU A 47 11.68 -19.52 9.23
CA LEU A 47 12.85 -19.72 8.36
C LEU A 47 12.59 -20.79 7.31
N ASP A 48 11.76 -21.78 7.62
CA ASP A 48 11.43 -22.92 6.75
C ASP A 48 10.53 -22.52 5.57
N THR A 49 9.81 -21.41 5.67
CA THR A 49 9.00 -20.84 4.57
C THR A 49 9.82 -19.98 3.59
N ASN A 50 11.11 -19.76 3.85
CA ASN A 50 11.99 -19.05 2.90
C ASN A 50 12.13 -19.79 1.56
N LYS A 51 11.99 -21.12 1.55
CA LYS A 51 12.05 -21.93 0.32
C LYS A 51 11.00 -21.58 -0.73
N PHE A 52 9.92 -20.89 -0.33
CA PHE A 52 8.86 -20.45 -1.24
C PHE A 52 9.15 -19.09 -1.88
N ARG A 53 10.15 -18.34 -1.40
CA ARG A 53 10.56 -17.07 -2.00
C ARG A 53 11.35 -17.35 -3.27
N GLN A 54 10.82 -16.91 -4.40
CA GLN A 54 11.50 -16.93 -5.68
C GLN A 54 12.65 -15.92 -5.64
N CYS A 55 13.84 -16.40 -5.97
CA CYS A 55 15.03 -15.59 -6.16
C CYS A 55 15.97 -16.35 -7.12
N PRO A 56 16.95 -15.67 -7.74
CA PRO A 56 18.02 -16.35 -8.45
C PRO A 56 18.69 -17.39 -7.56
N SER A 57 19.18 -18.48 -8.16
CA SER A 57 19.97 -19.47 -7.41
C SER A 57 21.17 -18.78 -6.76
N LEU A 58 21.66 -19.34 -5.64
CA LEU A 58 22.83 -18.80 -4.94
C LEU A 58 24.04 -18.68 -5.88
N GLU A 59 24.21 -19.64 -6.78
CA GLU A 59 25.25 -19.63 -7.81
C GLU A 59 25.06 -18.48 -8.80
N SER A 60 23.88 -18.33 -9.41
CA SER A 60 23.59 -17.25 -10.35
C SER A 60 23.76 -15.87 -9.69
N LYS A 61 23.30 -15.73 -8.44
CA LYS A 61 23.45 -14.53 -7.63
C LYS A 61 24.92 -14.20 -7.39
N GLN A 62 25.74 -15.20 -7.06
CA GLN A 62 27.18 -15.01 -6.85
C GLN A 62 27.93 -14.66 -8.14
N ILE A 63 27.58 -15.31 -9.26
CA ILE A 63 28.14 -15.00 -10.58
C ILE A 63 27.87 -13.53 -10.93
N PHE A 64 26.63 -13.07 -10.78
CA PHE A 64 26.27 -11.68 -11.05
C PHE A 64 27.02 -10.70 -10.14
N ARG A 65 27.07 -10.98 -8.83
CA ARG A 65 27.78 -10.15 -7.84
C ARG A 65 29.26 -9.99 -8.17
N ASN A 66 29.94 -11.10 -8.47
CA ASN A 66 31.36 -11.11 -8.82
C ASN A 66 31.61 -10.33 -10.12
N ASP A 67 30.76 -10.53 -11.13
CA ASP A 67 30.90 -9.87 -12.41
C ASP A 67 30.64 -8.36 -12.34
N LEU A 68 29.59 -7.93 -11.62
CA LEU A 68 29.29 -6.52 -11.38
C LEU A 68 30.40 -5.83 -10.59
N LEU A 69 30.83 -6.42 -9.47
CA LEU A 69 31.87 -5.82 -8.61
C LEU A 69 33.21 -5.72 -9.35
N ARG A 70 33.59 -6.75 -10.10
CA ARG A 70 34.81 -6.73 -10.93
C ARG A 70 34.77 -5.58 -11.94
N SER A 71 33.67 -5.44 -12.68
CA SER A 71 33.56 -4.38 -13.69
C SER A 71 33.51 -2.97 -13.09
N LEU A 72 32.89 -2.79 -11.92
CA LEU A 72 32.93 -1.50 -11.20
C LEU A 72 34.33 -1.20 -10.67
N ARG A 73 35.02 -2.19 -10.10
CA ARG A 73 36.41 -2.07 -9.60
C ARG A 73 37.35 -1.58 -10.70
N GLU A 74 37.27 -2.17 -11.89
CA GLU A 74 38.09 -1.77 -13.05
C GLU A 74 37.92 -0.29 -13.41
N LEU A 75 36.69 0.24 -13.29
CA LEU A 75 36.37 1.64 -13.60
C LEU A 75 36.70 2.60 -12.46
N TRP A 76 36.50 2.19 -11.21
CA TRP A 76 36.82 3.03 -10.06
C TRP A 76 38.32 3.21 -9.88
N ASN A 77 39.11 2.16 -10.21
CA ASN A 77 40.55 2.09 -10.01
C ASN A 77 40.96 2.57 -8.60
N ASP A 78 40.16 2.19 -7.60
CA ASP A 78 40.30 2.62 -6.21
C ASP A 78 39.73 1.56 -5.26
N THR A 79 40.62 0.91 -4.52
CA THR A 79 40.26 -0.12 -3.53
C THR A 79 39.47 0.45 -2.36
N ILE A 80 39.63 1.73 -2.02
CA ILE A 80 38.89 2.36 -0.92
C ILE A 80 37.41 2.45 -1.28
N THR A 81 37.09 2.92 -2.50
CA THR A 81 35.72 2.95 -3.02
C THR A 81 35.07 1.56 -2.99
N GLU A 82 35.81 0.52 -3.37
CA GLU A 82 35.30 -0.86 -3.32
C GLU A 82 34.97 -1.31 -1.89
N LEU A 83 35.90 -1.11 -0.94
CA LEU A 83 35.69 -1.48 0.45
C LEU A 83 34.47 -0.75 1.05
N ALA A 84 34.32 0.53 0.72
CA ALA A 84 33.18 1.34 1.15
C ALA A 84 31.85 0.90 0.50
N PHE A 85 31.87 0.49 -0.78
CA PHE A 85 30.70 -0.14 -1.41
C PHE A 85 30.32 -1.44 -0.69
N ILE A 86 31.30 -2.29 -0.37
CA ILE A 86 31.07 -3.54 0.36
C ILE A 86 30.58 -3.28 1.79
N GLU A 87 31.01 -2.20 2.44
CA GLU A 87 30.47 -1.81 3.75
C GLU A 87 28.98 -1.45 3.67
N LEU A 88 28.53 -0.74 2.62
CA LEU A 88 27.11 -0.46 2.38
C LEU A 88 26.31 -1.75 2.12
N VAL A 89 26.89 -2.69 1.37
CA VAL A 89 26.30 -4.02 1.13
C VAL A 89 26.15 -4.78 2.45
N LYS A 90 27.18 -4.80 3.29
CA LYS A 90 27.14 -5.48 4.61
C LYS A 90 26.11 -4.87 5.54
N GLU A 91 25.95 -3.54 5.54
CA GLU A 91 24.90 -2.87 6.30
C GLU A 91 23.52 -3.38 5.86
N LEU A 92 23.23 -3.33 4.55
CA LEU A 92 21.96 -3.78 3.99
C LEU A 92 21.71 -5.28 4.22
N GLU A 93 22.74 -6.12 4.11
CA GLU A 93 22.63 -7.57 4.29
C GLU A 93 22.39 -7.97 5.76
N SER A 94 23.05 -7.30 6.70
CA SER A 94 22.98 -7.59 8.14
C SER A 94 21.73 -7.00 8.78
N GLN A 95 21.39 -5.75 8.45
CA GLN A 95 20.27 -5.04 9.04
C GLN A 95 18.96 -5.26 8.26
N GLY A 96 19.04 -5.65 6.98
CA GLY A 96 17.90 -5.65 6.06
C GLY A 96 17.52 -4.26 5.57
N CYS A 97 18.22 -3.22 6.03
CA CYS A 97 18.05 -1.82 5.67
C CYS A 97 19.38 -1.07 5.69
N ALA A 98 19.60 -0.17 4.72
CA ALA A 98 20.66 0.82 4.75
C ALA A 98 20.03 2.23 4.65
N VAL A 99 20.40 3.11 5.58
CA VAL A 99 19.85 4.46 5.68
C VAL A 99 20.92 5.48 5.34
N LEU A 100 20.64 6.33 4.36
CA LEU A 100 21.49 7.43 3.94
C LEU A 100 20.80 8.75 4.28
N ALA A 101 21.54 9.70 4.82
CA ALA A 101 21.13 11.09 4.91
C ALA A 101 21.87 11.91 3.85
N GLY A 102 21.21 12.93 3.29
CA GLY A 102 21.86 13.84 2.33
C GLY A 102 22.25 13.18 1.00
N LEU A 103 21.47 12.20 0.51
CA LEU A 103 21.79 11.47 -0.72
C LEU A 103 21.95 12.39 -1.95
N ILE A 104 21.15 13.44 -2.03
CA ILE A 104 21.28 14.52 -3.01
C ILE A 104 21.52 15.85 -2.30
N ASN A 105 22.06 16.84 -3.01
CA ASN A 105 22.33 18.15 -2.44
C ASN A 105 21.01 18.87 -2.05
N VAL A 106 21.12 19.83 -1.13
CA VAL A 106 19.97 20.56 -0.57
C VAL A 106 19.17 21.32 -1.63
N GLY A 107 19.83 21.90 -2.65
CA GLY A 107 19.15 22.63 -3.73
C GLY A 107 18.25 21.73 -4.57
N SER A 108 18.81 20.62 -5.06
CA SER A 108 18.05 19.57 -5.75
C SER A 108 16.91 19.02 -4.89
N PHE A 109 17.13 18.85 -3.58
CA PHE A 109 16.07 18.39 -2.68
C PHE A 109 14.97 19.45 -2.48
N GLN A 110 15.32 20.74 -2.47
CA GLN A 110 14.34 21.82 -2.40
C GLN A 110 13.46 21.84 -3.67
N ALA A 111 14.04 21.65 -4.85
CA ALA A 111 13.28 21.52 -6.09
C ALA A 111 12.30 20.33 -6.06
N LEU A 112 12.74 19.19 -5.51
CA LEU A 112 11.86 18.04 -5.27
C LEU A 112 10.66 18.40 -4.39
N ILE A 113 10.89 19.12 -3.29
CA ILE A 113 9.83 19.51 -2.35
C ILE A 113 8.80 20.40 -3.03
N GLU A 114 9.25 21.37 -3.83
CA GLU A 114 8.39 22.32 -4.52
C GLU A 114 7.47 21.61 -5.52
N GLU A 115 8.05 20.80 -6.41
CA GLU A 115 7.25 20.09 -7.42
C GLU A 115 6.38 18.99 -6.77
N PHE A 116 6.88 18.30 -5.74
CA PHE A 116 6.08 17.32 -5.00
C PHE A 116 4.87 18.00 -4.33
N SER A 117 5.07 19.14 -3.67
CA SER A 117 4.00 19.85 -2.96
C SER A 117 2.92 20.33 -3.90
N LYS A 118 3.31 20.88 -5.07
CA LYS A 118 2.40 21.27 -6.13
C LYS A 118 1.61 20.08 -6.67
N THR A 119 2.31 19.00 -7.06
CA THR A 119 1.68 17.82 -7.65
C THR A 119 0.74 17.12 -6.65
N MET A 120 1.14 17.02 -5.37
CA MET A 120 0.32 16.45 -4.30
C MET A 120 -0.93 17.30 -4.01
N HIS A 121 -0.82 18.62 -4.10
CA HIS A 121 -1.97 19.52 -3.94
C HIS A 121 -3.01 19.27 -5.05
N GLU A 122 -2.57 19.21 -6.31
CA GLU A 122 -3.42 19.06 -7.49
C GLU A 122 -3.99 17.63 -7.63
N GLY A 123 -3.14 16.62 -7.51
CA GLY A 123 -3.44 15.22 -7.80
C GLY A 123 -3.80 14.36 -6.59
N GLY A 124 -3.38 14.75 -5.38
CA GLY A 124 -3.49 13.93 -4.17
C GLY A 124 -4.92 13.54 -3.79
N SER A 125 -5.06 12.39 -3.13
CA SER A 125 -6.34 11.86 -2.66
C SER A 125 -6.95 12.67 -1.49
N HIS A 126 -6.11 13.37 -0.71
CA HIS A 126 -6.49 14.14 0.50
C HIS A 126 -7.35 13.33 1.49
N ALA A 127 -7.06 12.03 1.63
CA ALA A 127 -7.76 11.18 2.58
C ALA A 127 -7.33 11.46 4.03
N PHE A 128 -8.18 11.10 5.00
CA PHE A 128 -7.96 11.42 6.43
C PHE A 128 -6.64 10.85 6.97
N LEU A 129 -6.21 9.70 6.45
CA LEU A 129 -5.04 8.94 6.91
C LEU A 129 -3.74 9.48 6.33
N HIS A 130 -3.76 9.79 5.03
CA HIS A 130 -2.70 10.45 4.29
C HIS A 130 -3.25 10.90 2.93
N SER A 131 -2.70 11.97 2.37
CA SER A 131 -2.87 12.23 0.94
C SER A 131 -1.94 11.29 0.17
N PHE A 132 -2.49 10.61 -0.83
CA PHE A 132 -1.78 9.65 -1.67
C PHE A 132 -1.73 10.17 -3.11
N MET A 133 -0.58 9.95 -3.75
CA MET A 133 -0.37 10.25 -5.17
C MET A 133 0.37 9.10 -5.86
N ASN A 134 -0.15 8.67 -6.99
CA ASN A 134 0.52 7.70 -7.87
C ASN A 134 1.48 8.44 -8.81
N LEU A 135 2.79 8.35 -8.58
CA LEU A 135 3.75 9.12 -9.36
C LEU A 135 3.95 8.57 -10.78
N ALA A 136 3.50 7.36 -11.07
CA ALA A 136 3.45 6.84 -12.44
C ALA A 136 2.54 7.68 -13.36
N ASP A 137 1.54 8.37 -12.80
CA ASP A 137 0.65 9.28 -13.54
C ASP A 137 1.32 10.64 -13.83
N HIS A 138 2.54 10.85 -13.33
CA HIS A 138 3.34 12.06 -13.46
C HIS A 138 4.75 11.74 -14.03
N PRO A 139 4.85 11.26 -15.29
CA PRO A 139 6.12 10.81 -15.88
C PRO A 139 7.21 11.88 -15.90
N ASN A 140 6.84 13.15 -16.08
CA ASN A 140 7.79 14.28 -16.05
C ASN A 140 8.44 14.43 -14.67
N PHE A 141 7.66 14.25 -13.59
CA PHE A 141 8.18 14.27 -12.23
C PHE A 141 9.24 13.17 -12.01
N LEU A 142 8.97 11.96 -12.51
CA LEU A 142 9.89 10.82 -12.33
C LEU A 142 11.17 10.94 -13.17
N ARG A 143 11.08 11.59 -14.34
CA ARG A 143 12.20 11.79 -15.27
C ARG A 143 13.04 13.02 -14.97
N ASP A 144 12.62 13.86 -14.01
CA ASP A 144 13.33 15.10 -13.71
C ASP A 144 14.73 14.82 -13.12
N ARG A 145 15.75 15.26 -13.86
CA ARG A 145 17.16 15.03 -13.56
C ARG A 145 17.68 15.88 -12.42
N GLU A 146 16.98 16.96 -12.08
CA GLU A 146 17.37 17.81 -10.97
C GLU A 146 17.31 17.04 -9.64
N TYR A 147 16.33 16.13 -9.50
CA TYR A 147 16.06 15.50 -8.22
C TYR A 147 15.72 14.01 -8.21
N ASN A 148 15.50 13.34 -9.35
CA ASN A 148 15.08 11.93 -9.34
C ASN A 148 16.09 10.99 -8.66
N HIS A 149 17.35 11.40 -8.57
CA HIS A 149 18.38 10.72 -7.79
C HIS A 149 18.05 10.61 -6.29
N ALA A 150 17.06 11.34 -5.76
CA ALA A 150 16.55 11.09 -4.41
C ALA A 150 16.05 9.64 -4.22
N PHE A 151 15.45 9.05 -5.25
CA PHE A 151 14.83 7.71 -5.20
C PHE A 151 15.37 6.70 -6.23
N VAL A 152 16.12 7.14 -7.25
CA VAL A 152 16.78 6.27 -8.25
C VAL A 152 18.26 6.60 -8.47
N HIS A 153 18.99 7.01 -7.42
CA HIS A 153 20.44 7.24 -7.54
C HIS A 153 21.15 5.95 -8.03
N PRO A 154 22.16 6.03 -8.93
CA PRO A 154 22.88 4.85 -9.43
C PRO A 154 23.50 3.98 -8.33
N LEU A 155 23.98 4.58 -7.23
CA LEU A 155 24.43 3.85 -6.03
C LEU A 155 23.33 2.95 -5.45
N LEU A 156 22.10 3.46 -5.30
CA LEU A 156 20.98 2.66 -4.77
C LEU A 156 20.64 1.51 -5.73
N VAL A 157 20.61 1.79 -7.03
CA VAL A 157 20.38 0.78 -8.08
C VAL A 157 21.47 -0.30 -8.05
N ALA A 158 22.74 0.08 -7.91
CA ALA A 158 23.85 -0.86 -7.79
C ALA A 158 23.74 -1.73 -6.53
N LEU A 159 23.41 -1.14 -5.37
CA LEU A 159 23.22 -1.87 -4.12
C LEU A 159 22.10 -2.91 -4.24
N MET A 160 20.93 -2.51 -4.75
CA MET A 160 19.79 -3.42 -4.93
C MET A 160 20.12 -4.51 -5.96
N ALA A 161 20.70 -4.16 -7.11
CA ALA A 161 21.08 -5.14 -8.13
C ALA A 161 22.10 -6.17 -7.60
N TYR A 162 23.12 -5.71 -6.86
CA TYR A 162 24.08 -6.58 -6.19
C TYR A 162 23.39 -7.48 -5.16
N MET A 163 22.49 -6.92 -4.35
CA MET A 163 21.79 -7.65 -3.30
C MET A 163 20.80 -8.67 -3.83
N MET A 164 20.09 -8.38 -4.92
CA MET A 164 19.11 -9.28 -5.54
C MET A 164 19.76 -10.29 -6.50
N GLY A 165 20.91 -9.96 -7.09
CA GLY A 165 21.63 -10.84 -8.01
C GLY A 165 21.23 -10.68 -9.48
N GLY A 166 20.79 -9.50 -9.89
CA GLY A 166 20.37 -9.25 -11.27
C GLY A 166 19.88 -7.82 -11.53
N PRO A 167 19.41 -7.55 -12.75
CA PRO A 167 18.85 -6.26 -13.14
C PRO A 167 17.59 -5.96 -12.33
N VAL A 168 17.50 -4.72 -11.85
CA VAL A 168 16.33 -4.23 -11.11
C VAL A 168 15.53 -3.26 -11.95
N ARG A 169 14.21 -3.29 -11.78
CA ARG A 169 13.30 -2.29 -12.34
C ARG A 169 12.40 -1.73 -11.27
N VAL A 170 11.92 -0.52 -11.49
CA VAL A 170 10.91 0.11 -10.65
C VAL A 170 9.54 -0.44 -11.03
N THR A 171 8.76 -0.89 -10.05
CA THR A 171 7.42 -1.47 -10.25
C THR A 171 6.30 -0.55 -9.78
N ASP A 172 6.57 0.32 -8.78
CA ASP A 172 5.64 1.30 -8.24
C ASP A 172 6.42 2.50 -7.70
N VAL A 173 5.89 3.71 -7.89
CA VAL A 173 6.37 4.92 -7.21
C VAL A 173 5.18 5.71 -6.72
N ARG A 174 5.17 5.99 -5.41
CA ARG A 174 4.06 6.69 -4.75
C ARG A 174 4.54 7.77 -3.82
N GLY A 175 3.84 8.90 -3.85
CA GLY A 175 3.97 10.00 -2.92
C GLY A 175 2.94 9.90 -1.79
N LYS A 176 3.34 10.25 -0.56
CA LYS A 176 2.43 10.37 0.58
C LYS A 176 2.70 11.63 1.38
N ASP A 177 1.62 12.30 1.76
CA ASP A 177 1.60 13.40 2.72
C ASP A 177 0.82 12.97 3.95
N THR A 178 1.44 13.06 5.14
CA THR A 178 0.81 12.57 6.37
C THR A 178 0.94 13.56 7.52
N HIS A 179 -0.18 13.80 8.19
CA HIS A 179 -0.21 14.46 9.50
C HIS A 179 0.05 13.46 10.63
N PRO A 180 0.59 13.90 11.79
CA PRO A 180 0.71 13.06 12.98
C PRO A 180 -0.62 12.39 13.34
N ILE A 181 -0.63 11.06 13.37
CA ILE A 181 -1.81 10.27 13.70
C ILE A 181 -1.39 8.88 14.20
N SER A 182 -2.00 8.44 15.30
CA SER A 182 -1.94 7.04 15.73
C SER A 182 -3.16 6.29 15.19
N VAL A 183 -2.92 5.20 14.44
CA VAL A 183 -3.98 4.45 13.75
C VAL A 183 -3.52 3.07 13.24
N ASN A 184 -4.32 2.05 13.49
CA ASN A 184 -4.28 0.73 12.83
C ASN A 184 -5.13 0.78 11.55
N ALA A 185 -4.47 0.93 10.41
CA ALA A 185 -5.06 1.01 9.07
C ALA A 185 -4.21 0.25 8.05
N GLN A 186 -4.80 -0.10 6.91
CA GLN A 186 -4.11 -0.77 5.81
C GLN A 186 -2.85 -0.01 5.40
N ASP A 187 -1.74 -0.74 5.16
CA ASP A 187 -0.43 -0.22 4.76
C ASP A 187 0.21 0.78 5.74
N ASN A 188 -0.24 0.81 7.00
CA ASN A 188 0.28 1.70 8.05
C ASN A 188 0.52 1.01 9.40
N MET A 189 0.49 -0.33 9.46
CA MET A 189 0.74 -1.11 10.68
C MET A 189 2.19 -1.57 10.79
N LEU A 190 2.58 -2.19 11.90
CA LEU A 190 3.81 -2.99 11.94
C LEU A 190 3.62 -4.20 11.03
N HIS A 191 4.36 -4.26 9.92
CA HIS A 191 4.10 -5.23 8.87
C HIS A 191 5.34 -5.59 8.04
N ILE A 192 5.20 -6.58 7.16
CA ILE A 192 6.03 -6.78 5.96
C ILE A 192 5.17 -6.51 4.72
N ASP A 193 5.77 -6.11 3.61
CA ASP A 193 4.99 -5.85 2.38
C ASP A 193 4.45 -7.14 1.72
N ASN A 194 3.40 -7.00 0.92
CA ASN A 194 2.61 -8.09 0.35
C ASN A 194 3.26 -8.81 -0.86
N THR A 195 4.53 -9.23 -0.73
CA THR A 195 5.27 -10.04 -1.73
C THR A 195 5.93 -11.28 -1.10
N PRO A 196 5.18 -12.30 -0.61
CA PRO A 196 5.74 -13.43 0.14
C PRO A 196 6.69 -14.29 -0.70
N PHE A 197 6.41 -14.32 -2.00
CA PHE A 197 7.00 -15.24 -2.97
C PHE A 197 8.05 -14.60 -3.85
N ARG A 198 8.35 -13.30 -3.70
CA ARG A 198 9.32 -12.57 -4.52
C ARG A 198 10.18 -11.66 -3.64
N GLU A 199 11.42 -11.40 -4.06
CA GLU A 199 12.22 -10.35 -3.43
C GLU A 199 11.71 -8.97 -3.90
N GLU A 200 11.30 -8.14 -2.95
CA GLU A 200 10.96 -6.73 -3.17
C GLU A 200 11.87 -5.86 -2.32
N TYR A 201 12.51 -4.88 -2.95
CA TYR A 201 13.23 -3.80 -2.29
C TYR A 201 12.43 -2.51 -2.41
N LYS A 202 12.56 -1.64 -1.42
CA LYS A 202 12.02 -0.27 -1.50
C LYS A 202 13.08 0.75 -1.18
N VAL A 203 12.99 1.86 -1.90
CA VAL A 203 13.63 3.12 -1.54
C VAL A 203 12.55 4.02 -0.93
N LEU A 204 12.72 4.38 0.33
CA LEU A 204 11.88 5.34 1.05
C LEU A 204 12.66 6.65 1.21
N VAL A 205 12.19 7.71 0.58
CA VAL A 205 12.67 9.08 0.79
C VAL A 205 11.70 9.77 1.74
N GLY A 206 12.16 10.23 2.90
CA GLY A 206 11.33 10.86 3.92
C GLY A 206 11.86 12.22 4.37
N TRP A 207 10.96 13.19 4.51
CA TRP A 207 11.31 14.54 4.99
C TRP A 207 10.15 15.20 5.75
N GLU A 208 10.47 16.21 6.54
CA GLU A 208 9.48 17.10 7.15
C GLU A 208 8.77 17.92 6.06
N LYS A 209 7.44 17.90 6.03
CA LYS A 209 6.65 18.48 4.94
C LYS A 209 7.00 19.95 4.71
N GLY A 210 7.45 20.25 3.50
CA GLY A 210 7.82 21.61 3.07
C GLY A 210 9.26 22.03 3.42
N LEU A 211 10.05 21.19 4.10
CA LEU A 211 11.41 21.52 4.52
C LEU A 211 12.42 20.44 4.09
N PRO A 212 13.65 20.81 3.69
CA PRO A 212 14.71 19.86 3.32
C PRO A 212 15.38 19.28 4.58
N LYS A 213 14.58 18.65 5.44
CA LYS A 213 14.98 18.12 6.75
C LYS A 213 14.35 16.77 7.00
N GLY A 214 14.95 15.96 7.86
CA GLY A 214 14.39 14.66 8.24
C GLY A 214 13.10 14.83 9.04
N PRO A 215 12.18 13.86 9.01
CA PRO A 215 10.99 13.91 9.85
C PRO A 215 11.36 13.93 11.34
N THR A 216 10.62 14.70 12.13
CA THR A 216 10.73 14.74 13.60
C THR A 216 9.59 14.00 14.30
N GLY A 217 8.62 13.53 13.52
CA GLY A 217 7.53 12.67 13.94
C GLY A 217 7.19 11.67 12.83
N GLN A 218 6.61 10.54 13.22
CA GLN A 218 6.25 9.47 12.30
C GLN A 218 7.43 8.95 11.46
N ASN A 219 8.53 8.70 12.16
CA ASN A 219 9.77 8.19 11.60
C ASN A 219 9.60 6.80 10.99
N PHE A 220 10.50 6.42 10.09
CA PHE A 220 10.56 5.04 9.63
C PHE A 220 11.12 4.17 10.76
N THR A 221 10.50 3.03 11.01
CA THR A 221 10.94 2.10 12.04
C THR A 221 11.01 0.71 11.47
N TYR A 222 12.08 -0.01 11.78
CA TYR A 222 12.31 -1.36 11.30
C TYR A 222 12.98 -2.23 12.35
N LEU A 223 12.84 -3.55 12.20
CA LEU A 223 13.39 -4.54 13.11
C LEU A 223 14.49 -5.32 12.37
N PRO A 224 15.78 -5.05 12.65
CA PRO A 224 16.89 -5.72 11.99
C PRO A 224 16.83 -7.24 12.09
N GLY A 225 17.29 -7.95 11.07
CA GLY A 225 17.41 -9.41 11.07
C GLY A 225 16.12 -10.17 10.70
N THR A 226 14.94 -9.53 10.79
CA THR A 226 13.67 -10.22 10.46
C THR A 226 13.55 -10.52 8.96
N HIS A 227 14.25 -9.78 8.10
CA HIS A 227 14.30 -10.01 6.65
C HIS A 227 14.82 -11.39 6.25
N LYS A 228 15.52 -12.07 7.17
CA LYS A 228 15.98 -13.45 7.00
C LYS A 228 14.87 -14.48 7.19
N GLY A 229 13.72 -14.10 7.73
CA GLY A 229 12.52 -14.94 7.78
C GLY A 229 11.56 -14.65 6.64
N ASN A 230 10.49 -15.44 6.59
CA ASN A 230 9.32 -15.19 5.76
C ASN A 230 8.06 -15.42 6.59
N ARG A 231 6.94 -14.83 6.20
CA ARG A 231 5.65 -15.07 6.87
C ARG A 231 5.18 -16.51 6.72
N HIS A 232 4.05 -16.82 7.35
CA HIS A 232 3.39 -18.11 7.18
C HIS A 232 2.94 -18.31 5.73
N ILE A 233 3.24 -19.50 5.20
CA ILE A 233 2.87 -19.94 3.85
C ILE A 233 2.08 -21.24 3.99
N ARG A 234 0.84 -21.23 3.53
CA ARG A 234 -0.10 -22.36 3.54
C ARG A 234 -0.02 -23.09 2.21
N LEU A 235 -0.49 -24.34 2.18
CA LEU A 235 -0.65 -25.12 0.96
C LEU A 235 -2.14 -25.37 0.73
N ASP A 236 -2.61 -25.23 -0.52
CA ASP A 236 -3.97 -25.63 -0.91
C ASP A 236 -4.08 -27.16 -1.09
N GLU A 237 -5.27 -27.65 -1.46
CA GLU A 237 -5.56 -29.07 -1.71
C GLU A 237 -4.67 -29.69 -2.82
N ASN A 238 -4.13 -28.86 -3.72
CA ASN A 238 -3.25 -29.25 -4.81
C ASN A 238 -1.76 -29.06 -4.46
N GLY A 239 -1.45 -28.69 -3.21
CA GLY A 239 -0.09 -28.41 -2.76
C GLY A 239 0.49 -27.08 -3.26
N ARG A 240 -0.33 -26.17 -3.81
CA ARG A 240 0.12 -24.85 -4.25
C ARG A 240 0.24 -23.91 -3.06
N PRO A 241 1.35 -23.18 -2.92
CA PRO A 241 1.55 -22.29 -1.79
C PRO A 241 0.81 -20.97 -1.94
N TRP A 242 0.24 -20.50 -0.84
CA TRP A 242 -0.45 -19.22 -0.74
C TRP A 242 -0.25 -18.61 0.66
N SER A 243 -0.48 -17.30 0.76
CA SER A 243 -0.44 -16.55 2.02
C SER A 243 -1.56 -15.51 2.01
N THR A 244 -1.69 -14.71 3.07
CA THR A 244 -2.68 -13.62 3.11
C THR A 244 -2.07 -12.32 3.57
N GLU A 245 -2.80 -11.22 3.37
CA GLU A 245 -2.39 -9.90 3.86
C GLU A 245 -2.33 -9.86 5.39
N ASN A 246 -3.21 -10.57 6.10
CA ASN A 246 -3.18 -10.64 7.57
C ASN A 246 -1.91 -11.30 8.13
N GLU A 247 -1.37 -12.32 7.45
CA GLU A 247 -0.13 -13.00 7.84
C GLU A 247 1.12 -12.08 7.80
N SER A 248 0.95 -10.82 7.38
CA SER A 248 1.99 -9.80 7.37
C SER A 248 1.92 -8.79 8.50
N ILE A 249 0.94 -8.87 9.41
CA ILE A 249 0.62 -7.82 10.39
C ILE A 249 1.03 -8.24 11.82
N PHE A 250 1.78 -7.40 12.53
CA PHE A 250 2.35 -7.69 13.86
C PHE A 250 1.92 -6.64 14.89
N VAL A 251 0.63 -6.57 15.20
CA VAL A 251 0.03 -5.49 16.03
C VAL A 251 -0.47 -5.94 17.40
N THR A 252 -0.11 -7.14 17.83
CA THR A 252 -0.44 -7.67 19.16
C THR A 252 0.84 -8.00 19.92
N ASP A 253 0.76 -8.07 21.25
CA ASP A 253 1.91 -8.48 22.07
C ASP A 253 2.49 -9.83 21.62
N ASP A 254 1.62 -10.82 21.41
CA ASP A 254 2.01 -12.16 20.98
C ASP A 254 2.72 -12.17 19.61
N THR A 255 2.19 -11.43 18.62
CA THR A 255 2.82 -11.35 17.29
C THR A 255 4.15 -10.60 17.33
N ILE A 256 4.28 -9.57 18.16
CA ILE A 256 5.55 -8.85 18.40
C ILE A 256 6.58 -9.77 19.06
N ASP A 257 6.18 -10.55 20.07
CA ASP A 257 7.06 -11.50 20.75
C ASP A 257 7.56 -12.60 19.81
N LYS A 258 6.72 -13.09 18.89
CA LYS A 258 7.13 -14.03 17.83
C LYS A 258 8.17 -13.42 16.89
N VAL A 259 8.01 -12.14 16.52
CA VAL A 259 9.00 -11.43 15.70
C VAL A 259 10.33 -11.29 16.43
N PHE A 260 10.31 -10.92 17.71
CA PHE A 260 11.53 -10.84 18.54
C PHE A 260 12.19 -12.22 18.75
N ALA A 261 11.40 -13.28 18.88
CA ALA A 261 11.93 -14.63 18.96
C ALA A 261 12.67 -15.03 17.69
N LEU A 262 12.14 -14.70 16.49
CA LEU A 262 12.87 -14.90 15.24
C LEU A 262 14.14 -14.05 15.20
N GLN A 263 14.06 -12.77 15.55
CA GLN A 263 15.22 -11.87 15.55
C GLN A 263 16.36 -12.43 16.42
N LYS A 264 16.04 -12.89 17.63
CA LYS A 264 17.00 -13.55 18.53
C LYS A 264 17.59 -14.82 17.94
N LYS A 265 16.79 -15.63 17.26
CA LYS A 265 17.25 -16.85 16.57
C LYS A 265 18.21 -16.54 15.43
N VAL A 266 17.98 -15.46 14.67
CA VAL A 266 18.76 -15.10 13.49
C VAL A 266 20.05 -14.35 13.86
N THR A 267 19.96 -13.42 14.81
CA THR A 267 21.06 -12.49 15.12
C THR A 267 21.84 -12.88 16.36
N GLY A 268 21.30 -13.75 17.22
CA GLY A 268 21.83 -14.04 18.55
C GLY A 268 21.52 -12.96 19.60
N GLU A 269 21.00 -11.81 19.18
CA GLU A 269 20.72 -10.64 20.02
C GLU A 269 19.23 -10.21 19.89
N GLY A 270 18.77 -9.32 20.75
CA GLY A 270 17.43 -8.73 20.69
C GLY A 270 16.71 -8.69 22.05
N PRO A 271 15.60 -7.94 22.16
CA PRO A 271 14.88 -7.26 21.06
C PRO A 271 15.59 -5.99 20.57
N THR A 272 15.59 -5.78 19.25
CA THR A 272 16.19 -4.63 18.57
C THR A 272 15.15 -3.98 17.66
N VAL A 273 14.82 -2.71 17.94
CA VAL A 273 13.94 -1.87 17.13
C VAL A 273 14.70 -0.60 16.81
N VAL A 274 14.77 -0.23 15.53
CA VAL A 274 15.47 0.98 15.07
C VAL A 274 14.45 2.01 14.63
N GLU A 275 14.46 3.20 15.24
CA GLU A 275 13.67 4.36 14.80
C GLU A 275 14.56 5.35 14.06
N VAL A 276 14.34 5.52 12.76
CA VAL A 276 15.19 6.35 11.90
C VAL A 276 14.89 7.83 12.12
N SER A 277 15.72 8.49 12.93
CA SER A 277 15.68 9.93 13.18
C SER A 277 16.97 10.59 12.71
N HIS A 278 16.86 11.60 11.85
CA HIS A 278 17.99 12.42 11.38
C HIS A 278 17.50 13.84 11.04
N PRO A 279 17.24 14.70 12.04
CA PRO A 279 16.46 15.93 11.85
C PRO A 279 17.11 16.95 10.89
N GLU A 280 18.44 16.95 10.78
CA GLU A 280 19.15 17.95 9.98
C GLU A 280 19.05 17.71 8.47
N GLN A 281 18.67 16.51 8.02
CA GLN A 281 18.69 16.15 6.60
C GLN A 281 17.62 15.14 6.23
N PRO A 282 17.11 15.18 4.98
CA PRO A 282 16.20 14.15 4.48
C PRO A 282 16.85 12.77 4.52
N ILE A 283 16.01 11.75 4.74
CA ILE A 283 16.43 10.36 4.82
C ILE A 283 16.07 9.60 3.54
N SER A 284 16.99 8.76 3.06
CA SER A 284 16.78 7.76 2.02
C SER A 284 17.11 6.38 2.58
N ALA A 285 16.09 5.55 2.80
CA ALA A 285 16.26 4.18 3.28
C ALA A 285 16.05 3.18 2.14
N VAL A 286 17.03 2.30 1.91
CA VAL A 286 16.88 1.11 1.07
C VAL A 286 16.64 -0.09 1.97
N PHE A 287 15.59 -0.85 1.74
CA PHE A 287 15.27 -1.99 2.60
C PHE A 287 14.54 -3.12 1.86
N ILE A 288 14.62 -4.33 2.44
CA ILE A 288 13.99 -5.55 1.90
C ILE A 288 12.52 -5.60 2.32
N ALA A 289 11.69 -4.81 1.64
CA ALA A 289 10.28 -4.59 1.90
C ALA A 289 9.46 -5.88 2.09
N GLY A 290 9.70 -6.90 1.26
CA GLY A 290 8.94 -8.15 1.27
C GLY A 290 9.17 -9.04 2.50
N SER A 291 10.13 -8.73 3.38
CA SER A 291 10.44 -9.56 4.55
C SER A 291 10.94 -8.81 5.79
N LEU A 292 11.42 -7.59 5.66
CA LEU A 292 11.82 -6.77 6.81
C LEU A 292 10.56 -6.24 7.52
N VAL A 293 10.43 -6.50 8.82
CA VAL A 293 9.32 -5.97 9.61
C VAL A 293 9.57 -4.50 9.83
N HIS A 294 8.62 -3.68 9.38
CA HIS A 294 8.76 -2.25 9.40
C HIS A 294 7.41 -1.55 9.50
N HIS A 295 7.46 -0.26 9.82
CA HIS A 295 6.33 0.64 9.70
C HIS A 295 6.78 2.09 9.70
N ARG A 296 5.80 2.97 9.49
CA ARG A 296 5.89 4.35 9.95
C ARG A 296 5.51 4.37 11.43
N TYR A 297 6.35 4.89 12.32
CA TYR A 297 6.02 5.01 13.74
C TYR A 297 4.79 5.90 13.91
N ARG A 298 3.84 5.49 14.75
CA ARG A 298 2.47 6.03 14.74
C ARG A 298 2.21 6.88 15.97
N THR A 299 2.73 8.10 15.95
CA THR A 299 2.54 9.03 17.04
C THR A 299 1.57 10.15 16.64
N PRO A 300 0.70 10.61 17.57
CA PRO A 300 -0.09 11.82 17.38
C PRO A 300 0.75 13.11 17.49
N SER A 301 2.05 13.03 17.83
CA SER A 301 2.96 14.17 17.99
C SER A 301 3.99 14.28 16.86
N GLY A 302 4.69 15.42 16.82
CA GLY A 302 5.76 15.70 15.85
C GLY A 302 5.27 16.44 14.61
N SER A 303 6.12 16.56 13.59
CA SER A 303 5.80 17.30 12.37
C SER A 303 5.00 16.48 11.36
N SER A 304 4.33 17.19 10.43
CA SER A 304 3.79 16.53 9.24
C SER A 304 4.94 16.09 8.35
N ARG A 305 4.78 14.93 7.72
CA ARG A 305 5.82 14.29 6.93
C ARG A 305 5.35 14.08 5.50
N SER A 306 6.27 14.29 4.57
CA SER A 306 6.13 13.87 3.18
C SER A 306 7.09 12.71 2.90
N CYS A 307 6.71 11.81 2.01
CA CYS A 307 7.61 10.77 1.54
C CYS A 307 7.34 10.31 0.11
N ILE A 308 8.38 9.80 -0.54
CA ILE A 308 8.31 9.02 -1.77
C ILE A 308 8.73 7.60 -1.46
N ILE A 309 7.99 6.63 -1.98
CA ILE A 309 8.30 5.21 -1.88
C ILE A 309 8.40 4.66 -3.31
N ALA A 310 9.56 4.15 -3.68
CA ALA A 310 9.79 3.45 -4.95
C ALA A 310 10.06 1.96 -4.69
N ALA A 311 9.29 1.07 -5.31
CA ALA A 311 9.43 -0.37 -5.20
C ALA A 311 10.23 -0.96 -6.37
N PHE A 312 11.10 -1.92 -6.09
CA PHE A 312 12.04 -2.51 -7.03
C PHE A 312 11.98 -4.04 -6.98
N HIS A 313 11.80 -4.65 -8.14
CA HIS A 313 11.85 -6.11 -8.35
C HIS A 313 12.95 -6.46 -9.35
N LEU A 314 13.34 -7.73 -9.41
CA LEU A 314 14.15 -8.25 -10.51
C LEU A 314 13.36 -8.21 -11.81
N SER A 315 13.98 -7.78 -12.90
CA SER A 315 13.33 -7.71 -14.21
C SER A 315 12.88 -9.08 -14.74
N ALA A 316 13.52 -10.16 -14.27
CA ALA A 316 13.18 -11.53 -14.64
C ALA A 316 11.90 -12.03 -13.92
N ASP A 317 11.72 -11.66 -12.65
CA ASP A 317 10.59 -12.11 -11.82
C ASP A 317 9.32 -11.29 -12.09
N ASN A 318 9.52 -10.04 -12.51
CA ASN A 318 8.43 -9.12 -12.81
C ASN A 318 8.82 -8.32 -14.05
N PRO A 319 8.62 -8.82 -15.29
CA PRO A 319 8.89 -8.05 -16.50
C PRO A 319 7.85 -6.94 -16.70
N GLY A 320 8.20 -5.92 -17.47
CA GLY A 320 7.32 -4.79 -17.79
C GLY A 320 7.98 -3.43 -17.59
N SER A 321 7.17 -2.38 -17.69
CA SER A 321 7.58 -0.99 -17.45
C SER A 321 6.73 -0.35 -16.36
N LEU A 322 7.25 0.69 -15.71
CA LEU A 322 6.44 1.59 -14.88
C LEU A 322 5.82 2.68 -15.76
N LEU A 323 6.63 3.27 -16.63
CA LEU A 323 6.21 4.33 -17.53
C LEU A 323 5.90 3.75 -18.92
N PRO A 324 4.90 4.27 -19.63
CA PRO A 324 4.65 3.88 -21.00
C PRO A 324 5.89 4.15 -21.87
N ASP A 325 6.25 3.18 -22.71
CA ASP A 325 7.42 3.24 -23.59
C ASP A 325 7.29 4.42 -24.56
N SER A 326 8.29 5.31 -24.57
CA SER A 326 8.42 6.35 -25.60
C SER A 326 9.38 5.96 -26.73
N GLY A 327 9.85 4.70 -26.78
CA GLY A 327 10.82 4.23 -27.77
C GLY A 327 11.25 2.77 -27.58
N LYS A 328 12.10 2.26 -28.48
CA LYS A 328 12.66 0.89 -28.36
C LYS A 328 13.63 0.83 -27.19
N PHE A 329 13.64 -0.30 -26.48
CA PHE A 329 14.54 -0.62 -25.37
C PHE A 329 16.04 -0.33 -25.64
N THR A 330 16.45 -0.40 -26.92
CA THR A 330 17.82 -0.14 -27.37
C THR A 330 18.24 1.33 -27.29
N ASP A 331 17.29 2.25 -27.25
CA ASP A 331 17.53 3.67 -27.49
C ASP A 331 17.69 4.46 -26.17
N THR A 332 17.46 3.81 -25.02
CA THR A 332 17.56 4.48 -23.71
C THR A 332 19.02 4.63 -23.29
N GLU A 333 19.54 5.86 -23.26
CA GLU A 333 20.95 6.13 -22.97
C GLU A 333 21.31 6.23 -21.48
N CYS A 334 20.31 6.41 -20.61
CA CYS A 334 20.52 6.64 -19.19
C CYS A 334 19.89 5.54 -18.31
N LEU A 335 20.58 5.20 -17.22
CA LEU A 335 20.15 4.20 -16.24
C LEU A 335 18.78 4.50 -15.62
N SER A 336 18.48 5.76 -15.22
CA SER A 336 17.21 6.04 -14.54
C SER A 336 16.00 5.83 -15.45
N ASP A 337 16.08 6.26 -16.71
CA ASP A 337 15.02 6.05 -17.69
C ASP A 337 14.84 4.56 -17.98
N PHE A 338 15.94 3.81 -17.97
CA PHE A 338 15.93 2.37 -18.15
C PHE A 338 15.26 1.62 -16.99
N VAL A 339 15.48 2.05 -15.73
CA VAL A 339 14.80 1.42 -14.57
C VAL A 339 13.31 1.71 -14.50
N PHE A 340 12.82 2.78 -15.14
CA PHE A 340 11.39 3.07 -15.29
C PHE A 340 10.76 2.46 -16.54
N GLY A 341 11.56 2.21 -17.58
CA GLY A 341 11.12 1.66 -18.86
C GLY A 341 10.92 0.14 -18.85
N TYR A 342 10.57 -0.41 -20.02
CA TYR A 342 10.33 -1.84 -20.16
C TYR A 342 11.59 -2.66 -19.92
N GLN A 343 11.51 -3.66 -19.04
CA GLN A 343 12.56 -4.64 -18.82
C GLN A 343 12.00 -6.06 -18.75
N ASN A 344 12.86 -7.03 -18.99
CA ASN A 344 12.56 -8.46 -18.94
C ASN A 344 13.83 -9.27 -18.61
N ALA A 345 13.77 -10.59 -18.77
CA ALA A 345 14.90 -11.48 -18.53
C ALA A 345 16.13 -11.23 -19.44
N SER A 346 15.95 -10.67 -20.65
CA SER A 346 17.08 -10.38 -21.57
C SER A 346 17.74 -9.01 -21.32
N SER A 347 17.26 -8.26 -20.33
CA SER A 347 17.73 -6.89 -20.06
C SER A 347 19.12 -6.80 -19.42
N MET A 348 19.70 -7.94 -19.03
CA MET A 348 20.96 -8.06 -18.29
C MET A 348 22.12 -7.24 -18.87
N LEU A 349 22.45 -7.45 -20.14
CA LEU A 349 23.61 -6.82 -20.77
C LEU A 349 23.45 -5.30 -20.81
N ARG A 350 22.27 -4.82 -21.20
CA ARG A 350 22.00 -3.38 -21.32
C ARG A 350 21.98 -2.70 -19.94
N PHE A 351 21.34 -3.32 -18.96
CA PHE A 351 21.34 -2.83 -17.58
C PHE A 351 22.77 -2.64 -17.06
N LYS A 352 23.62 -3.67 -17.21
CA LYS A 352 25.02 -3.60 -16.77
C LYS A 352 25.77 -2.49 -17.49
N GLN A 353 25.63 -2.38 -18.81
CA GLN A 353 26.28 -1.31 -19.59
C GLN A 353 25.90 0.08 -19.09
N LEU A 354 24.62 0.33 -18.84
CA LEU A 354 24.14 1.62 -18.34
C LEU A 354 24.61 1.88 -16.92
N LEU A 355 24.57 0.87 -16.03
CA LEU A 355 25.06 1.01 -14.66
C LEU A 355 26.57 1.31 -14.60
N LEU A 356 27.36 0.68 -15.47
CA LEU A 356 28.80 0.91 -15.54
C LEU A 356 29.15 2.32 -16.07
N LYS A 357 28.31 2.92 -16.92
CA LYS A 357 28.48 4.34 -17.31
C LYS A 357 28.38 5.28 -16.11
N GLU A 358 27.61 4.90 -15.08
CA GLU A 358 27.43 5.69 -13.85
C GLU A 358 28.50 5.42 -12.79
N ALA A 359 29.55 4.63 -13.09
CA ALA A 359 30.57 4.23 -12.11
C ALA A 359 31.25 5.43 -11.42
N SER A 360 31.53 6.52 -12.14
CA SER A 360 32.11 7.74 -11.58
C SER A 360 31.17 8.43 -10.59
N GLN A 361 29.88 8.49 -10.89
CA GLN A 361 28.87 9.06 -10.00
C GLN A 361 28.71 8.20 -8.73
N ILE A 362 28.71 6.87 -8.87
CA ILE A 362 28.69 5.95 -7.73
C ILE A 362 29.90 6.18 -6.83
N LYS A 363 31.11 6.29 -7.41
CA LYS A 363 32.36 6.57 -6.69
C LYS A 363 32.31 7.91 -5.94
N SER A 364 31.85 8.97 -6.60
CA SER A 364 31.72 10.29 -5.98
C SER A 364 30.82 10.23 -4.76
N LYS A 365 29.64 9.61 -4.89
CA LYS A 365 28.68 9.52 -3.79
C LYS A 365 29.18 8.67 -2.62
N ILE A 366 29.87 7.57 -2.90
CA ILE A 366 30.52 6.77 -1.84
C ILE A 366 31.57 7.62 -1.11
N SER A 367 32.40 8.37 -1.84
CA SER A 367 33.42 9.23 -1.25
C SER A 367 32.80 10.31 -0.35
N GLU A 368 31.66 10.89 -0.76
CA GLU A 368 30.89 11.82 0.06
C GLU A 368 30.36 11.13 1.33
N ILE A 369 29.68 9.99 1.21
CA ILE A 369 29.07 9.26 2.35
C ILE A 369 30.07 8.92 3.46
N PHE A 370 31.31 8.58 3.09
CA PHE A 370 32.35 8.19 4.03
C PHE A 370 33.34 9.32 4.37
N SER A 371 33.11 10.54 3.86
CA SER A 371 33.91 11.71 4.18
C SER A 371 33.37 12.40 5.44
N PRO A 372 34.22 12.72 6.44
CA PRO A 372 33.79 13.46 7.63
C PRO A 372 33.45 14.94 7.33
N LEU A 373 33.78 15.44 6.14
CA LEU A 373 33.53 16.82 5.71
C LEU A 373 32.25 16.97 4.89
N SER A 374 31.59 15.85 4.58
CA SER A 374 30.40 15.81 3.75
C SER A 374 29.15 15.80 4.61
N ASP A 375 28.12 16.45 4.10
CA ASP A 375 26.77 16.37 4.63
C ASP A 375 26.15 14.99 4.40
N ALA A 376 26.47 14.31 3.30
CA ALA A 376 25.96 12.96 3.03
C ALA A 376 26.59 11.94 3.99
N THR A 377 25.78 11.07 4.59
CA THR A 377 26.29 10.08 5.56
C THR A 377 25.49 8.78 5.59
N LEU A 378 26.16 7.70 6.00
CA LEU A 378 25.54 6.42 6.34
C LEU A 378 25.06 6.46 7.79
N VAL A 379 23.75 6.49 7.98
CA VAL A 379 23.12 6.53 9.30
C VAL A 379 23.11 5.12 9.90
N LYS A 380 23.99 4.87 10.86
CA LYS A 380 24.14 3.54 11.49
C LYS A 380 22.99 3.26 12.47
N GLY A 381 22.18 2.24 12.18
CA GLY A 381 20.99 1.86 12.96
C GLY A 381 21.26 1.51 14.42
N LYS A 382 22.47 1.06 14.75
CA LYS A 382 22.90 0.77 16.13
C LYS A 382 22.76 1.98 17.07
N HIS A 383 23.01 3.20 16.58
CA HIS A 383 22.87 4.43 17.36
C HIS A 383 21.42 4.91 17.50
N LEU A 384 20.52 4.33 16.71
CA LEU A 384 19.10 4.67 16.64
C LEU A 384 18.21 3.55 17.23
N THR A 385 18.83 2.58 17.90
CA THR A 385 18.13 1.47 18.53
C THR A 385 17.39 1.95 19.78
N LEU A 386 16.09 1.68 19.84
CA LEU A 386 15.25 2.00 20.99
C LEU A 386 15.64 1.13 22.20
N SER A 387 15.63 1.73 23.39
CA SER A 387 15.90 1.03 24.65
C SER A 387 15.07 1.60 25.81
N GLY A 388 14.95 0.84 26.90
CA GLY A 388 14.23 1.27 28.11
C GLY A 388 12.81 1.74 27.84
N GLU A 389 12.50 2.97 28.26
CA GLU A 389 11.18 3.60 28.09
C GLU A 389 10.78 3.75 26.62
N ALA A 390 11.73 4.11 25.74
CA ALA A 390 11.42 4.35 24.33
C ALA A 390 10.95 3.08 23.62
N LEU A 391 11.57 1.93 23.93
CA LEU A 391 11.14 0.63 23.40
C LEU A 391 9.76 0.22 23.93
N ARG A 392 9.50 0.46 25.23
CA ARG A 392 8.18 0.17 25.82
C ARG A 392 7.09 1.04 25.20
N SER A 393 7.33 2.34 25.08
CA SER A 393 6.41 3.30 24.46
C SER A 393 6.13 2.97 23.00
N TRP A 394 7.16 2.53 22.25
CA TRP A 394 6.98 2.03 20.88
C TRP A 394 6.03 0.84 20.83
N ARG A 395 6.24 -0.16 21.70
CA ARG A 395 5.42 -1.38 21.76
C ARG A 395 3.97 -1.03 22.11
N GLU A 396 3.77 -0.23 23.16
CA GLU A 396 2.43 0.24 23.56
C GLU A 396 1.74 1.00 22.43
N THR A 397 2.47 1.84 21.70
CA THR A 397 1.93 2.58 20.55
C THR A 397 1.53 1.64 19.42
N VAL A 398 2.29 0.57 19.15
CA VAL A 398 1.95 -0.41 18.12
C VAL A 398 0.70 -1.20 18.50
N VAL A 399 0.64 -1.70 19.73
CA VAL A 399 -0.45 -2.56 20.22
C VAL A 399 -1.76 -1.78 20.40
N ASN A 400 -1.68 -0.58 20.99
CA ASN A 400 -2.86 0.19 21.37
C ASN A 400 -3.34 1.19 20.30
N ALA A 401 -2.74 1.17 19.10
CA ALA A 401 -3.16 2.07 18.03
C ALA A 401 -4.66 1.84 17.67
N PRO A 402 -5.50 2.90 17.64
CA PRO A 402 -6.93 2.75 17.40
C PRO A 402 -7.20 2.29 15.96
N SER A 403 -8.22 1.46 15.75
CA SER A 403 -8.67 1.08 14.40
C SER A 403 -9.24 2.29 13.64
N THR A 404 -9.36 2.18 12.32
CA THR A 404 -10.05 3.20 11.51
C THR A 404 -11.48 3.45 11.99
N THR A 405 -12.18 2.38 12.40
CA THR A 405 -13.51 2.46 13.02
C THR A 405 -13.45 3.25 14.33
N ALA A 406 -12.52 2.95 15.25
CA ALA A 406 -12.41 3.69 16.50
C ALA A 406 -12.14 5.19 16.28
N ILE A 407 -11.31 5.56 15.29
CA ILE A 407 -11.08 6.97 14.92
C ILE A 407 -12.33 7.61 14.33
N LYS A 408 -13.04 6.90 13.45
CA LYS A 408 -14.29 7.35 12.84
C LYS A 408 -15.31 7.73 13.92
N LEU A 409 -15.53 6.83 14.89
CA LEU A 409 -16.48 7.02 15.98
C LEU A 409 -16.00 8.11 16.95
N GLY A 410 -14.71 8.13 17.31
CA GLY A 410 -14.12 9.18 18.15
C GLY A 410 -14.17 10.58 17.54
N ARG A 411 -14.38 10.70 16.22
CA ARG A 411 -14.62 11.97 15.51
C ARG A 411 -16.10 12.28 15.28
N ASN A 412 -16.99 11.59 15.98
CA ASN A 412 -18.45 11.72 15.88
C ASN A 412 -19.00 11.47 14.47
N ASN A 413 -18.35 10.61 13.69
CA ASN A 413 -18.80 10.28 12.34
C ASN A 413 -19.57 8.95 12.34
N PHE A 414 -20.85 9.03 12.68
CA PHE A 414 -21.75 7.88 12.74
C PHE A 414 -22.67 7.85 11.52
N LEU A 415 -23.13 6.65 11.14
CA LEU A 415 -24.27 6.47 10.25
C LEU A 415 -25.60 6.52 11.00
N TYR A 416 -25.65 6.03 12.24
CA TYR A 416 -26.85 6.00 13.09
C TYR A 416 -27.55 7.37 13.14
N ASP A 417 -28.88 7.36 12.98
CA ASP A 417 -29.73 8.54 13.09
C ASP A 417 -31.08 8.19 13.67
N ALA A 418 -31.46 8.83 14.78
CA ALA A 418 -32.78 8.65 15.39
C ALA A 418 -33.90 9.31 14.57
N ARG A 419 -33.57 10.17 13.60
CA ARG A 419 -34.57 10.83 12.75
C ARG A 419 -35.04 9.89 11.65
N ASN A 420 -36.35 9.85 11.43
CA ASN A 420 -36.97 9.09 10.35
C ASN A 420 -36.94 9.81 8.99
N SER A 421 -36.35 11.02 8.93
CA SER A 421 -36.20 11.79 7.71
C SER A 421 -34.97 12.69 7.74
N ILE A 422 -34.30 12.82 6.60
CA ILE A 422 -33.09 13.64 6.42
C ILE A 422 -33.08 14.24 5.01
N SER A 423 -32.35 15.33 4.75
CA SER A 423 -32.20 15.80 3.37
C SER A 423 -31.36 14.81 2.55
N LYS A 424 -31.64 14.71 1.24
CA LYS A 424 -30.85 13.83 0.34
C LYS A 424 -29.36 14.12 0.40
N GLU A 425 -29.00 15.40 0.40
CA GLU A 425 -27.60 15.85 0.45
C GLU A 425 -26.93 15.44 1.76
N GLN A 426 -27.61 15.64 2.89
CA GLN A 426 -27.09 15.23 4.20
C GLN A 426 -26.91 13.71 4.29
N LEU A 427 -27.85 12.91 3.76
CA LEU A 427 -27.73 11.46 3.71
C LEU A 427 -26.50 11.00 2.91
N VAL A 428 -26.33 11.56 1.70
CA VAL A 428 -25.19 11.24 0.83
C VAL A 428 -23.88 11.63 1.51
N ASN A 429 -23.80 12.82 2.10
CA ASN A 429 -22.59 13.29 2.77
C ASN A 429 -22.25 12.43 3.99
N LYS A 430 -23.26 11.98 4.76
CA LYS A 430 -23.10 11.09 5.91
C LYS A 430 -22.53 9.73 5.49
N LEU A 431 -23.15 9.09 4.49
CA LEU A 431 -22.67 7.81 3.93
C LEU A 431 -21.26 7.94 3.35
N ALA A 432 -21.00 8.99 2.55
CA ALA A 432 -19.70 9.23 1.94
C ALA A 432 -18.61 9.47 2.99
N ALA A 433 -18.93 10.17 4.09
CA ALA A 433 -18.01 10.39 5.19
C ALA A 433 -17.65 9.07 5.89
N VAL A 434 -18.64 8.27 6.29
CA VAL A 434 -18.43 6.97 6.96
C VAL A 434 -17.63 6.01 6.07
N MET A 435 -18.04 5.84 4.81
CA MET A 435 -17.30 5.02 3.82
C MET A 435 -15.89 5.54 3.56
N GLY A 436 -15.69 6.85 3.66
CA GLY A 436 -14.38 7.50 3.53
C GLY A 436 -13.37 7.08 4.60
N TYR A 437 -13.83 6.71 5.81
CA TYR A 437 -12.99 6.11 6.84
C TYR A 437 -12.83 4.61 6.64
N ASP A 438 -13.94 3.91 6.44
CA ASP A 438 -13.96 2.45 6.39
C ASP A 438 -13.11 1.90 5.24
N LYS A 439 -13.06 2.57 4.08
CA LYS A 439 -12.22 2.13 2.95
C LYS A 439 -10.70 2.06 3.24
N HIS A 440 -10.25 2.58 4.38
CA HIS A 440 -8.87 2.49 4.85
C HIS A 440 -8.65 1.46 5.96
N GLY A 441 -9.71 0.75 6.39
CA GLY A 441 -9.59 -0.39 7.28
C GLY A 441 -8.96 -1.59 6.57
N LEU A 442 -8.81 -2.69 7.30
CA LEU A 442 -8.08 -3.87 6.81
C LEU A 442 -8.86 -4.65 5.78
N LEU A 443 -8.15 -5.14 4.77
CA LEU A 443 -8.59 -6.18 3.86
C LEU A 443 -7.67 -7.39 4.03
N ASP A 444 -8.21 -8.58 3.87
CA ASP A 444 -7.42 -9.82 3.96
C ASP A 444 -7.55 -10.67 2.70
N LEU A 445 -6.82 -10.28 1.66
CA LEU A 445 -6.82 -10.95 0.37
C LEU A 445 -5.71 -12.01 0.30
N ILE A 446 -5.91 -13.04 -0.53
CA ILE A 446 -4.88 -14.05 -0.76
C ILE A 446 -3.73 -13.47 -1.61
N LEU A 447 -2.51 -13.90 -1.31
CA LEU A 447 -1.29 -13.66 -2.06
C LEU A 447 -0.85 -14.98 -2.67
N TYR A 448 -0.57 -15.00 -3.97
CA TYR A 448 -0.36 -16.22 -4.72
C TYR A 448 1.07 -16.33 -5.23
N GLN A 449 1.58 -17.56 -5.35
CA GLN A 449 2.96 -17.78 -5.77
C GLN A 449 3.22 -17.39 -7.24
N ASP A 450 2.23 -17.56 -8.10
CA ASP A 450 2.28 -17.15 -9.51
C ASP A 450 2.10 -15.63 -9.70
N GLY A 451 1.73 -14.92 -8.63
CA GLY A 451 1.56 -13.47 -8.62
C GLY A 451 0.30 -12.97 -9.32
N HIS A 452 -0.72 -13.81 -9.50
CA HIS A 452 -1.95 -13.33 -10.16
C HIS A 452 -2.72 -12.29 -9.32
N GLU A 453 -2.34 -12.07 -8.05
CA GLU A 453 -2.80 -10.89 -7.30
C GLU A 453 -2.46 -9.55 -7.97
N GLU A 454 -1.42 -9.51 -8.82
CA GLU A 454 -1.05 -8.28 -9.54
C GLU A 454 -2.19 -7.78 -10.43
N ALA A 455 -3.00 -8.68 -10.99
CA ALA A 455 -4.11 -8.34 -11.87
C ALA A 455 -5.17 -7.48 -11.18
N ARG A 456 -5.44 -7.70 -9.87
CA ARG A 456 -6.50 -6.97 -9.14
C ARG A 456 -6.09 -5.58 -8.67
N LYS A 457 -4.78 -5.28 -8.61
CA LYS A 457 -4.25 -4.04 -8.01
C LYS A 457 -4.83 -2.76 -8.64
N PRO A 458 -5.00 -2.63 -9.97
CA PRO A 458 -5.61 -1.45 -10.58
C PRO A 458 -7.04 -1.20 -10.06
N ALA A 459 -7.88 -2.24 -10.03
CA ALA A 459 -9.26 -2.14 -9.55
C ALA A 459 -9.31 -1.75 -8.05
N ARG A 460 -8.47 -2.38 -7.21
CA ARG A 460 -8.38 -2.05 -5.78
C ARG A 460 -7.96 -0.60 -5.56
N LYS A 461 -6.97 -0.12 -6.32
CA LYS A 461 -6.44 1.25 -6.22
C LYS A 461 -7.49 2.30 -6.57
N LEU A 462 -8.34 2.05 -7.57
CA LEU A 462 -9.45 2.95 -7.91
C LEU A 462 -10.38 3.18 -6.72
N ILE A 463 -10.75 2.12 -6.01
CA ILE A 463 -11.64 2.21 -4.84
C ILE A 463 -10.94 2.90 -3.67
N TRP A 464 -9.73 2.48 -3.35
CA TRP A 464 -8.96 2.99 -2.22
C TRP A 464 -8.63 4.48 -2.34
N THR A 465 -8.45 5.00 -3.57
CA THR A 465 -8.11 6.41 -3.83
C THR A 465 -9.31 7.32 -4.07
N MET A 466 -10.56 6.81 -4.07
CA MET A 466 -11.74 7.66 -4.27
C MET A 466 -11.79 8.80 -3.24
N LYS A 467 -11.96 10.04 -3.75
CA LYS A 467 -12.13 11.23 -2.92
C LYS A 467 -13.56 11.26 -2.36
N GLN A 468 -13.76 11.93 -1.23
CA GLN A 468 -15.08 12.03 -0.60
C GLN A 468 -16.15 12.59 -1.55
N LYS A 469 -15.78 13.57 -2.40
CA LYS A 469 -16.68 14.12 -3.44
C LYS A 469 -17.10 13.07 -4.48
N ASP A 470 -16.22 12.15 -4.84
CA ASP A 470 -16.49 11.09 -5.82
C ASP A 470 -17.37 10.00 -5.19
N LEU A 471 -17.11 9.66 -3.92
CA LEU A 471 -18.00 8.80 -3.12
C LEU A 471 -19.42 9.39 -3.07
N ALA A 472 -19.54 10.68 -2.72
CA ALA A 472 -20.83 11.38 -2.64
C ALA A 472 -21.56 11.41 -3.98
N ARG A 473 -20.86 11.76 -5.08
CA ARG A 473 -21.43 11.77 -6.43
C ARG A 473 -21.99 10.39 -6.81
N ASN A 474 -21.21 9.33 -6.60
CA ASN A 474 -21.63 7.98 -6.94
C ASN A 474 -22.76 7.48 -6.03
N LEU A 475 -22.71 7.74 -4.72
CA LEU A 475 -23.80 7.37 -3.79
C LEU A 475 -25.14 8.03 -4.14
N GLY A 476 -25.12 9.19 -4.77
CA GLY A 476 -26.34 9.86 -5.26
C GLY A 476 -27.19 8.97 -6.17
N THR A 477 -26.58 8.09 -6.98
CA THR A 477 -27.30 7.18 -7.87
C THR A 477 -27.88 5.96 -7.14
N TRP A 478 -27.39 5.65 -5.94
CA TRP A 478 -27.81 4.52 -5.11
C TRP A 478 -28.87 4.87 -4.06
N LEU A 479 -29.26 6.14 -3.95
CA LEU A 479 -30.30 6.57 -3.01
C LEU A 479 -31.62 5.77 -3.11
N PRO A 480 -32.11 5.34 -4.30
CA PRO A 480 -33.32 4.52 -4.38
C PRO A 480 -33.21 3.18 -3.62
N ALA A 481 -32.01 2.66 -3.38
CA ALA A 481 -31.80 1.44 -2.61
C ALA A 481 -31.94 1.64 -1.08
N ILE A 482 -31.84 2.89 -0.62
CA ILE A 482 -31.75 3.27 0.80
C ILE A 482 -32.99 4.06 1.25
N VAL A 483 -33.45 5.01 0.42
CA VAL A 483 -34.58 5.90 0.76
C VAL A 483 -35.86 5.08 0.93
N GLY A 484 -36.50 5.21 2.09
CA GLY A 484 -37.68 4.44 2.47
C GLY A 484 -37.40 2.98 2.85
N TYR A 485 -36.15 2.51 2.79
CA TYR A 485 -35.79 1.18 3.24
C TYR A 485 -35.67 1.12 4.77
N LYS A 486 -36.21 0.06 5.37
CA LYS A 486 -36.11 -0.20 6.81
C LYS A 486 -35.11 -1.33 7.04
N PHE A 487 -33.94 -0.98 7.55
CA PHE A 487 -32.89 -1.93 7.89
C PHE A 487 -33.30 -2.86 9.04
N ARG A 488 -32.90 -4.13 8.91
CA ARG A 488 -33.21 -5.23 9.83
C ARG A 488 -31.95 -6.03 10.13
N ILE A 489 -32.06 -6.90 11.14
CA ILE A 489 -31.03 -7.88 11.46
C ILE A 489 -30.66 -8.73 10.24
N ASP A 490 -31.65 -9.19 9.46
CA ASP A 490 -31.44 -10.03 8.27
C ASP A 490 -30.65 -9.33 7.15
N ASP A 491 -30.48 -8.00 7.22
CA ASP A 491 -29.60 -7.28 6.30
C ASP A 491 -28.12 -7.47 6.65
N VAL A 492 -27.78 -8.01 7.82
CA VAL A 492 -26.43 -8.49 8.14
C VAL A 492 -26.27 -9.88 7.52
N VAL A 493 -25.67 -9.93 6.34
CA VAL A 493 -25.73 -11.11 5.48
C VAL A 493 -24.61 -12.10 5.81
N GLU A 494 -24.95 -13.38 5.90
CA GLU A 494 -23.99 -14.47 6.09
C GLU A 494 -22.87 -14.46 5.02
N PRO A 495 -21.59 -14.64 5.41
CA PRO A 495 -20.46 -14.56 4.49
C PRO A 495 -20.55 -15.45 3.24
N GLU A 496 -21.05 -16.69 3.37
CA GLU A 496 -21.17 -17.61 2.23
C GLU A 496 -22.16 -17.12 1.16
N LEU A 497 -23.24 -16.46 1.58
CA LEU A 497 -24.20 -15.87 0.63
C LEU A 497 -23.58 -14.68 -0.10
N LEU A 498 -22.78 -13.87 0.58
CA LEU A 498 -22.03 -12.77 -0.03
C LEU A 498 -20.99 -13.27 -1.02
N ARG A 499 -20.26 -14.34 -0.68
CA ARG A 499 -19.33 -15.02 -1.60
C ARG A 499 -20.04 -15.51 -2.86
N TYR A 500 -21.18 -16.19 -2.70
CA TYR A 500 -21.99 -16.63 -3.84
C TYR A 500 -22.36 -15.46 -4.76
N LYS A 501 -22.85 -14.35 -4.20
CA LYS A 501 -23.22 -13.15 -4.96
C LYS A 501 -22.04 -12.48 -5.65
N ALA A 502 -20.88 -12.43 -5.00
CA ALA A 502 -19.66 -11.90 -5.59
C ALA A 502 -19.25 -12.74 -6.81
N ASN A 503 -19.30 -14.07 -6.69
CA ASN A 503 -19.03 -15.00 -7.79
C ASN A 503 -20.05 -14.89 -8.92
N THR A 504 -21.34 -14.65 -8.63
CA THR A 504 -22.35 -14.37 -9.66
C THR A 504 -21.93 -13.17 -10.50
N VAL A 505 -21.55 -12.05 -9.87
CA VAL A 505 -21.12 -10.86 -10.62
C VAL A 505 -19.79 -11.09 -11.35
N ALA A 506 -18.85 -11.82 -10.75
CA ALA A 506 -17.59 -12.20 -11.42
C ALA A 506 -17.87 -13.00 -12.70
N ASN A 507 -18.79 -13.97 -12.66
CA ASN A 507 -19.19 -14.72 -13.85
C ASN A 507 -19.77 -13.81 -14.95
N LEU A 508 -20.60 -12.82 -14.59
CA LEU A 508 -21.10 -11.82 -15.55
C LEU A 508 -19.96 -11.00 -16.19
N VAL A 509 -18.92 -10.68 -15.42
CA VAL A 509 -17.71 -9.99 -15.95
C VAL A 509 -16.96 -10.90 -16.91
N ARG A 510 -16.82 -12.20 -16.61
CA ARG A 510 -16.15 -13.17 -17.50
C ARG A 510 -16.91 -13.40 -18.80
N GLU A 511 -18.23 -13.49 -18.75
CA GLU A 511 -19.06 -13.58 -19.97
C GLU A 511 -18.83 -12.36 -20.90
N GLU A 512 -18.59 -11.18 -20.34
CA GLU A 512 -18.23 -9.99 -21.13
C GLU A 512 -16.80 -10.01 -21.67
N LEU A 513 -15.85 -10.61 -20.93
CA LEU A 513 -14.49 -10.83 -21.40
C LEU A 513 -14.49 -11.82 -22.59
N ASP A 514 -15.13 -12.98 -22.44
CA ASP A 514 -15.22 -14.03 -23.46
C ASP A 514 -15.89 -13.51 -24.75
N ALA A 515 -16.96 -12.72 -24.61
CA ALA A 515 -17.64 -12.11 -25.75
C ALA A 515 -16.76 -11.10 -26.50
N LYS A 516 -15.79 -10.47 -25.84
CA LYS A 516 -14.85 -9.53 -26.46
C LYS A 516 -13.70 -10.23 -27.16
N GLU A 517 -13.15 -11.28 -26.55
CA GLU A 517 -12.09 -12.09 -27.16
C GLU A 517 -12.54 -12.71 -28.49
N THR A 518 -13.83 -13.05 -28.59
CA THR A 518 -14.43 -13.64 -29.80
C THR A 518 -14.83 -12.62 -30.87
N SER A 519 -15.00 -11.34 -30.54
CA SER A 519 -15.58 -10.34 -31.45
C SER A 519 -14.62 -9.24 -31.93
N ASP A 520 -13.48 -9.05 -31.26
CA ASP A 520 -12.61 -7.90 -31.49
C ASP A 520 -11.21 -8.33 -31.95
N ASN A 521 -10.83 -7.99 -33.19
CA ASN A 521 -9.47 -8.21 -33.69
C ASN A 521 -8.43 -7.26 -33.05
N ASN A 522 -8.89 -6.23 -32.32
CA ASN A 522 -8.04 -5.30 -31.58
C ASN A 522 -8.79 -4.68 -30.36
N PRO A 523 -8.97 -5.44 -29.26
CA PRO A 523 -9.73 -4.98 -28.11
C PRO A 523 -9.14 -3.70 -27.50
N ASP A 524 -10.01 -2.78 -27.08
CA ASP A 524 -9.64 -1.64 -26.21
C ASP A 524 -8.88 -2.19 -24.99
N THR A 525 -7.55 -2.10 -25.06
CA THR A 525 -6.63 -2.82 -24.19
C THR A 525 -6.79 -2.37 -22.75
N GLN A 526 -7.08 -1.08 -22.53
CA GLN A 526 -7.29 -0.52 -21.20
C GLN A 526 -8.57 -1.07 -20.56
N ARG A 527 -9.67 -1.09 -21.32
CA ARG A 527 -10.96 -1.61 -20.83
C ARG A 527 -10.88 -3.11 -20.56
N TYR A 528 -10.18 -3.86 -21.40
CA TYR A 528 -9.96 -5.30 -21.21
C TYR A 528 -9.14 -5.59 -19.95
N ILE A 529 -8.01 -4.88 -19.76
CA ILE A 529 -7.19 -4.97 -18.53
C ILE A 529 -8.02 -4.67 -17.28
N MET A 530 -8.86 -3.62 -17.33
CA MET A 530 -9.71 -3.26 -16.19
C MET A 530 -10.80 -4.30 -15.89
N LEU A 531 -11.38 -4.95 -16.89
CA LEU A 531 -12.37 -6.02 -16.66
C LEU A 531 -11.71 -7.22 -15.97
N HIS A 532 -10.53 -7.64 -16.42
CA HIS A 532 -9.74 -8.68 -15.74
C HIS A 532 -9.41 -8.29 -14.30
N ALA A 533 -9.02 -7.03 -14.08
CA ALA A 533 -8.74 -6.52 -12.74
C ALA A 533 -9.96 -6.58 -11.82
N PHE A 534 -11.16 -6.28 -12.33
CA PHE A 534 -12.41 -6.36 -11.57
C PHE A 534 -12.87 -7.81 -11.34
N ASP A 535 -12.75 -8.71 -12.32
CA ASP A 535 -13.05 -10.14 -12.13
C ASP A 535 -12.20 -10.73 -11.00
N GLN A 536 -10.87 -10.57 -11.09
CA GLN A 536 -9.97 -11.07 -10.06
C GLN A 536 -10.28 -10.46 -8.68
N LEU A 537 -10.55 -9.15 -8.61
CA LEU A 537 -10.88 -8.50 -7.35
C LEU A 537 -12.21 -9.02 -6.75
N LEU A 538 -13.24 -9.28 -7.57
CA LEU A 538 -14.51 -9.82 -7.10
C LEU A 538 -14.34 -11.23 -6.53
N VAL A 539 -13.57 -12.08 -7.20
CA VAL A 539 -13.27 -13.44 -6.74
C VAL A 539 -12.52 -13.40 -5.40
N ASP A 540 -11.45 -12.61 -5.32
CA ASP A 540 -10.63 -12.53 -4.11
C ASP A 540 -11.38 -11.89 -2.93
N LEU A 541 -12.22 -10.88 -3.17
CA LEU A 541 -13.08 -10.29 -2.12
C LEU A 541 -14.18 -11.25 -1.67
N GLY A 542 -14.78 -11.99 -2.60
CA GLY A 542 -15.78 -13.02 -2.31
C GLY A 542 -15.19 -14.16 -1.49
N GLU A 543 -13.93 -14.51 -1.71
CA GLU A 543 -13.18 -15.43 -0.85
C GLU A 543 -12.92 -14.80 0.53
N SER A 544 -12.36 -13.60 0.56
CA SER A 544 -11.95 -12.88 1.78
C SER A 544 -13.08 -12.67 2.78
N VAL A 545 -14.32 -12.41 2.32
CA VAL A 545 -15.47 -12.17 3.21
C VAL A 545 -15.74 -13.35 4.14
N THR A 546 -15.37 -14.58 3.74
CA THR A 546 -15.60 -15.82 4.51
C THR A 546 -14.54 -16.10 5.57
N ARG A 547 -13.41 -15.38 5.53
CA ARG A 547 -12.25 -15.56 6.41
C ARG A 547 -11.96 -14.35 7.31
N CYS A 548 -12.86 -13.39 7.38
CA CYS A 548 -12.64 -12.18 8.18
C CYS A 548 -12.44 -12.54 9.66
N GLU A 549 -11.31 -12.12 10.25
CA GLU A 549 -11.02 -12.36 11.67
C GLU A 549 -11.65 -11.30 12.59
N LYS A 550 -12.11 -10.19 12.02
CA LYS A 550 -12.69 -9.04 12.71
C LYS A 550 -13.91 -8.54 11.96
N VAL A 551 -14.89 -8.03 12.70
CA VAL A 551 -16.12 -7.44 12.16
C VAL A 551 -15.79 -6.25 11.26
N GLU A 552 -14.80 -5.45 11.63
CA GLU A 552 -14.33 -4.34 10.80
C GLU A 552 -13.83 -4.82 9.45
N THR A 553 -13.05 -5.90 9.39
CA THR A 553 -12.58 -6.48 8.12
C THR A 553 -13.77 -6.92 7.26
N TYR A 554 -14.78 -7.54 7.85
CA TYR A 554 -16.02 -7.92 7.15
C TYR A 554 -16.77 -6.69 6.59
N ILE A 555 -16.88 -5.60 7.36
CA ILE A 555 -17.48 -4.34 6.91
C ILE A 555 -16.69 -3.76 5.73
N VAL A 556 -15.37 -3.73 5.82
CA VAL A 556 -14.51 -3.20 4.76
C VAL A 556 -14.59 -4.06 3.50
N THR A 557 -14.61 -5.38 3.62
CA THR A 557 -14.76 -6.28 2.48
C THR A 557 -16.10 -6.07 1.77
N ASN A 558 -17.20 -5.92 2.51
CA ASN A 558 -18.51 -5.56 1.94
C ASN A 558 -18.49 -4.22 1.19
N LEU A 559 -17.83 -3.21 1.78
CA LEU A 559 -17.67 -1.91 1.16
C LEU A 559 -16.89 -2.01 -0.17
N PHE A 560 -15.81 -2.78 -0.19
CA PHE A 560 -15.03 -3.02 -1.40
C PHE A 560 -15.82 -3.83 -2.44
N LEU A 561 -16.61 -4.83 -2.04
CA LEU A 561 -17.48 -5.57 -2.96
C LEU A 561 -18.51 -4.65 -3.63
N PHE A 562 -19.20 -3.82 -2.85
CA PHE A 562 -20.14 -2.83 -3.37
C PHE A 562 -19.47 -1.89 -4.39
N TRP A 563 -18.32 -1.30 -4.02
CA TRP A 563 -17.63 -0.37 -4.90
C TRP A 563 -17.05 -1.04 -6.15
N THR A 564 -16.53 -2.26 -6.03
CA THR A 564 -16.05 -3.06 -7.17
C THR A 564 -17.17 -3.26 -8.19
N ILE A 565 -18.37 -3.66 -7.72
CA ILE A 565 -19.52 -3.84 -8.61
C ILE A 565 -19.93 -2.51 -9.23
N ASN A 566 -20.05 -1.44 -8.44
CA ASN A 566 -20.39 -0.10 -8.94
C ASN A 566 -19.45 0.36 -10.06
N GLN A 567 -18.14 0.12 -9.93
CA GLN A 567 -17.14 0.54 -10.90
C GLN A 567 -17.18 -0.29 -12.20
N VAL A 568 -17.57 -1.57 -12.13
CA VAL A 568 -17.67 -2.42 -13.33
C VAL A 568 -18.99 -2.23 -14.08
N LEU A 569 -20.06 -1.73 -13.44
CA LEU A 569 -21.38 -1.52 -14.09
C LEU A 569 -21.32 -0.82 -15.45
N PRO A 570 -20.57 0.30 -15.64
CA PRO A 570 -20.47 0.99 -16.92
C PRO A 570 -19.90 0.11 -18.04
N MET A 571 -19.16 -0.94 -17.69
CA MET A 571 -18.46 -1.83 -18.62
C MET A 571 -19.28 -3.05 -19.03
N LEU A 572 -20.37 -3.36 -18.32
CA LEU A 572 -21.28 -4.49 -18.60
C LEU A 572 -22.39 -4.11 -19.60
N LYS A 573 -22.87 -5.08 -20.40
CA LYS A 573 -24.11 -4.95 -21.18
C LYS A 573 -25.33 -4.81 -20.28
N TRP A 574 -26.45 -4.35 -20.85
CA TRP A 574 -27.65 -4.01 -20.08
C TRP A 574 -28.23 -5.16 -19.24
N SER A 575 -28.27 -6.39 -19.78
CA SER A 575 -28.76 -7.58 -19.05
C SER A 575 -27.89 -7.88 -17.83
N ALA A 576 -26.59 -8.06 -18.03
CA ALA A 576 -25.61 -8.28 -16.96
C ALA A 576 -25.58 -7.12 -15.95
N ARG A 577 -25.70 -5.88 -16.42
CA ARG A 577 -25.77 -4.68 -15.56
C ARG A 577 -26.96 -4.73 -14.61
N THR A 578 -28.13 -5.18 -15.06
CA THR A 578 -29.33 -5.24 -14.22
C THR A 578 -29.14 -6.22 -13.06
N GLU A 579 -28.59 -7.40 -13.34
CA GLU A 579 -28.29 -8.40 -12.32
C GLU A 579 -27.16 -7.96 -11.37
N ALA A 580 -26.12 -7.32 -11.89
CA ALA A 580 -25.06 -6.73 -11.08
C ALA A 580 -25.58 -5.63 -10.14
N ILE A 581 -26.53 -4.79 -10.59
CA ILE A 581 -27.19 -3.79 -9.74
C ILE A 581 -27.93 -4.45 -8.57
N LEU A 582 -28.66 -5.56 -8.80
CA LEU A 582 -29.37 -6.26 -7.74
C LEU A 582 -28.41 -6.78 -6.67
N ASN A 583 -27.26 -7.33 -7.08
CA ASN A 583 -26.23 -7.78 -6.16
C ASN A 583 -25.55 -6.61 -5.43
N ALA A 584 -25.26 -5.50 -6.11
CA ALA A 584 -24.72 -4.30 -5.48
C ALA A 584 -25.64 -3.73 -4.38
N VAL A 585 -26.96 -3.77 -4.56
CA VAL A 585 -27.92 -3.37 -3.51
C VAL A 585 -27.77 -4.23 -2.26
N VAL A 586 -27.54 -5.54 -2.41
CA VAL A 586 -27.30 -6.44 -1.27
C VAL A 586 -26.04 -6.03 -0.52
N PHE A 587 -24.92 -5.84 -1.21
CA PHE A 587 -23.66 -5.43 -0.57
C PHE A 587 -23.76 -4.06 0.11
N LEU A 588 -24.43 -3.10 -0.53
CA LEU A 588 -24.65 -1.76 0.05
C LEU A 588 -25.46 -1.86 1.34
N ARG A 589 -26.53 -2.66 1.34
CA ARG A 589 -27.37 -2.83 2.52
C ARG A 589 -26.66 -3.62 3.62
N ALA A 590 -25.91 -4.66 3.26
CA ALA A 590 -25.10 -5.44 4.18
C ALA A 590 -24.04 -4.58 4.87
N TYR A 591 -23.35 -3.73 4.11
CA TYR A 591 -22.42 -2.76 4.65
C TYR A 591 -23.10 -1.81 5.65
N ILE A 592 -24.21 -1.16 5.25
CA ILE A 592 -24.93 -0.21 6.11
C ILE A 592 -25.43 -0.90 7.39
N ALA A 593 -26.06 -2.06 7.26
CA ALA A 593 -26.61 -2.79 8.39
C ALA A 593 -25.52 -3.18 9.40
N SER A 594 -24.39 -3.68 8.90
CA SER A 594 -23.25 -4.08 9.74
C SER A 594 -22.63 -2.89 10.47
N VAL A 595 -22.51 -1.74 9.80
CA VAL A 595 -22.06 -0.49 10.43
C VAL A 595 -23.04 -0.06 11.53
N LEU A 596 -24.35 -0.09 11.27
CA LEU A 596 -25.36 0.27 12.27
C LEU A 596 -25.33 -0.64 13.49
N MET A 597 -25.09 -1.94 13.30
CA MET A 597 -24.94 -2.89 14.41
C MET A 597 -23.72 -2.58 15.30
N VAL A 598 -22.60 -2.18 14.69
CA VAL A 598 -21.39 -1.80 15.45
C VAL A 598 -21.57 -0.47 16.18
N GLU A 599 -22.19 0.53 15.54
CA GLU A 599 -22.35 1.88 16.12
C GLU A 599 -23.28 1.91 17.33
N GLN A 600 -24.31 1.06 17.36
CA GLN A 600 -25.24 0.96 18.49
C GLN A 600 -24.62 0.38 19.77
N ILE A 601 -23.38 -0.10 19.75
CA ILE A 601 -22.65 -0.58 20.94
C ILE A 601 -22.13 0.61 21.79
N GLN A 602 -22.04 1.81 21.21
CA GLN A 602 -21.41 2.98 21.83
C GLN A 602 -22.38 4.12 22.20
N THR A 603 -23.68 3.94 21.94
CA THR A 603 -24.77 4.83 22.35
C THR A 603 -25.63 4.16 23.40
#